data_AF-A0A829GWT9-F1
#
_entry.id   AF-A0A829GWT9-F1
#
_cell.length_a   1.000
_cell.length_b   1.000
_cell.length_c   1.000
_cell.angle_alpha   90.00
_cell.angle_beta   90.00
_cell.angle_gamma   90.00
#
_symmetry.space_group_name_H-M   'P 1'
#
loop_
_entity.id
_entity.type
_entity.pdbx_description
1 polymer ?
#
loop_
_entity_poly.entity_id
_entity_poly.type
_entity_poly.pdbx_seq_one_letter_code
_entity_poly.pdbx_strand_id
1 'polypeptide(L)' 'MISQTGEQLGVKSTRDALAIAEDANLDVVLVSPNAKPPVARIMDYGKFRFELQKKERD' A
#
# COMPACT_ATOMS: atom_id res chain seq x y z
N MET A 1 0.69 8.97 0.39
CA MET A 1 0.06 7.77 -0.20
C MET A 1 0.70 7.47 -1.52
N ILE A 2 0.87 6.18 -1.82
CA ILE A 2 1.37 5.69 -3.10
C ILE A 2 0.29 4.81 -3.74
N SER A 3 -0.02 5.02 -5.02
CA SER A 3 -0.98 4.18 -5.76
C SER A 3 -0.38 2.81 -6.11
N GLN A 4 -1.22 1.93 -6.65
CA GLN A 4 -0.80 0.63 -7.19
C GLN A 4 0.22 0.73 -8.34
N THR A 5 0.25 1.85 -9.07
CA THR A 5 1.18 2.08 -10.19
C THR A 5 2.51 2.71 -9.73
N GLY A 6 2.64 3.02 -8.44
CA GLY A 6 3.79 3.73 -7.88
C GLY A 6 3.66 5.26 -7.91
N GLU A 7 2.53 5.79 -8.39
CA GLU A 7 2.27 7.23 -8.40
C GLU A 7 2.12 7.79 -6.96
N GLN A 8 2.69 8.95 -6.71
CA GLN A 8 2.57 9.64 -5.43
C GLN A 8 1.29 10.47 -5.39
N LEU A 9 0.25 9.96 -4.74
CA LEU A 9 -1.05 10.63 -4.59
C LEU A 9 -1.08 11.70 -3.49
N GLY A 10 0.07 11.97 -2.85
CA GLY A 10 0.19 12.94 -1.76
C GLY A 10 -0.45 12.49 -0.45
N VAL A 11 -0.81 13.44 0.40
CA VAL A 11 -1.51 13.18 1.68
C VAL A 11 -3.00 13.03 1.39
N LYS A 12 -3.57 11.90 1.79
CA LYS A 12 -4.99 11.55 1.63
C LYS A 12 -5.56 11.11 2.97
N SER A 13 -6.86 11.28 3.16
CA SER A 13 -7.52 10.74 4.34
C SER A 13 -7.56 9.21 4.29
N THR A 14 -7.74 8.57 5.45
CA THR A 14 -7.94 7.12 5.50
C THR A 14 -9.17 6.68 4.69
N ARG A 15 -10.22 7.51 4.65
CA ARG A 15 -11.43 7.21 3.87
C ARG A 15 -11.15 7.22 2.37
N ASP A 16 -10.41 8.21 1.88
CA ASP A 16 -10.02 8.26 0.46
C ASP A 16 -9.12 7.07 0.10
N ALA A 17 -8.22 6.68 1.01
CA ALA A 17 -7.36 5.51 0.84
C ALA A 17 -8.17 4.24 0.61
N LEU A 18 -9.16 4.01 1.47
CA LEU A 18 -10.02 2.84 1.43
C LEU A 18 -10.86 2.83 0.16
N ALA A 19 -11.42 3.97 -0.24
CA ALA A 19 -12.19 4.08 -1.48
C ALA A 19 -11.35 3.73 -2.72
N ILE A 20 -10.12 4.27 -2.81
CA ILE A 20 -9.20 3.97 -3.92
C ILE A 20 -8.83 2.48 -3.95
N ALA A 21 -8.64 1.86 -2.78
CA ALA A 21 -8.33 0.45 -2.68
C ALA A 21 -9.52 -0.43 -3.10
N GLU A 22 -10.72 -0.08 -2.65
CA GLU A 22 -11.98 -0.76 -2.99
C GLU A 22 -12.27 -0.70 -4.49
N ASP A 23 -12.15 0.49 -5.10
CA ASP A 23 -12.30 0.69 -6.55
C ASP A 23 -11.31 -0.15 -7.38
N ALA A 24 -10.13 -0.42 -6.81
CA ALA A 24 -9.09 -1.23 -7.44
C ALA A 24 -9.13 -2.72 -7.03
N ASN A 25 -10.02 -3.12 -6.11
CA ASN A 25 -10.04 -4.44 -5.48
C ASN A 25 -8.66 -4.85 -4.89
N LEU A 26 -8.03 -3.92 -4.17
CA LEU A 26 -6.72 -4.04 -3.53
C LEU A 26 -6.78 -3.67 -2.04
N ASP A 27 -5.63 -3.75 -1.36
CA ASP A 27 -5.49 -3.39 0.05
C ASP A 27 -4.80 -2.03 0.26
N VAL A 28 -5.16 -1.35 1.34
CA VAL A 28 -4.37 -0.23 1.89
C VAL A 28 -3.32 -0.78 2.85
N VAL A 29 -2.06 -0.79 2.43
CA VAL A 29 -0.96 -1.32 3.23
C VAL A 29 -0.08 -0.20 3.78
N LEU A 30 0.08 -0.14 5.10
CA LEU A 30 1.02 0.78 5.75
C LEU A 30 2.46 0.29 5.56
N VAL A 31 3.23 1.01 4.74
CA VAL A 31 4.64 0.68 4.46
C VAL A 31 5.60 1.43 5.36
N SER A 32 5.21 2.59 5.90
CA SER A 32 5.98 3.32 6.91
C SER A 32 5.06 3.94 7.96
N PRO A 33 4.71 3.19 9.02
CA PRO A 33 3.82 3.67 10.07
C PRO A 33 4.44 4.79 10.93
N ASN A 34 5.78 4.84 11.01
CA ASN A 34 6.50 5.80 11.85
C ASN A 34 6.79 7.14 11.14
N ALA A 35 6.49 7.26 9.85
CA ALA A 35 6.66 8.50 9.10
C ALA A 35 5.65 9.57 9.54
N LYS A 36 5.96 10.85 9.30
CA LYS A 36 5.06 11.98 9.55
C LYS A 36 4.82 12.75 8.24
N PRO A 37 3.66 12.56 7.58
CA PRO A 37 2.57 11.64 7.90
C PRO A 37 2.91 10.15 7.60
N PRO A 38 2.18 9.17 8.19
CA PRO A 38 2.36 7.76 7.87
C PRO A 38 2.21 7.50 6.37
N VAL A 39 3.04 6.60 5.83
CA VAL A 39 3.03 6.28 4.40
C VAL A 39 2.28 4.97 4.18
N ALA A 40 1.14 5.07 3.49
CA ALA A 40 0.38 3.94 2.97
C ALA A 40 0.60 3.78 1.45
N ARG A 41 0.55 2.54 0.97
CA ARG A 41 0.55 2.16 -0.44
C ARG A 41 -0.64 1.25 -0.75
N ILE A 42 -1.27 1.46 -1.90
CA ILE A 42 -2.31 0.57 -2.43
C ILE A 42 -1.63 -0.61 -3.14
N MET A 43 -1.85 -1.84 -2.66
CA MET A 43 -1.26 -3.05 -3.26
C MET A 43 -2.00 -4.31 -2.83
N ASP A 44 -1.73 -5.44 -3.49
CA ASP A 44 -2.14 -6.77 -3.02
C ASP A 44 -1.19 -7.23 -1.90
N TYR A 45 -1.69 -7.29 -0.67
CA TYR A 45 -0.86 -7.68 0.47
C TYR A 45 -0.47 -9.16 0.44
N GLY A 46 -1.34 -10.04 -0.04
CA GLY A 46 -1.07 -11.48 -0.14
C GLY A 46 0.09 -11.77 -1.09
N LYS A 47 0.03 -11.19 -2.30
CA LYS A 47 1.11 -11.28 -3.29
C LYS A 47 2.41 -10.68 -2.75
N PHE A 48 2.36 -9.51 -2.11
CA PHE A 48 3.53 -8.88 -1.52
C PHE A 48 4.21 -9.79 -0.47
N ARG A 49 3.43 -10.41 0.42
CA ARG A 49 3.95 -11.33 1.45
C ARG A 49 4.56 -12.58 0.84
N PHE A 50 3.98 -13.10 -0.25
CA PHE A 50 4.55 -14.24 -0.98
C PHE A 50 5.89 -13.89 -1.63
N GLU A 51 5.98 -12.75 -2.32
CA GLU A 51 7.21 -12.29 -2.95
C GLU A 51 8.33 -12.01 -1.94
N LEU A 52 7.98 -11.44 -0.77
CA LEU A 52 8.94 -11.21 0.31
C LEU A 52 9.52 -12.52 0.85
N GLN A 53 8.66 -13.50 1.16
CA GLN A 53 9.11 -14.81 1.64
C GLN A 53 9.96 -15.55 0.60
N LYS A 54 9.64 -15.41 -0.69
CA LYS A 54 10.45 -16.00 -1.76
C LYS A 54 11.85 -15.37 -1.78
N LYS A 55 11.96 -14.04 -1.68
CA LYS A 55 13.24 -13.32 -1.64
C LYS A 55 14.08 -13.63 -0.39
N GLU A 56 13.46 -13.94 0.74
CA GLU A 56 14.18 -14.34 1.95
C GLU A 56 14.78 -15.75 1.87
N ARG A 57 14.29 -16.58 0.94
CA ARG A 57 14.74 -17.97 0.75
C ARG A 57 15.84 -18.13 -0.30
N ASP A 58 15.93 -17.18 -1.23
CA ASP A 58 16.94 -17.14 -2.31
C ASP A 58 18.17 -16.33 -1.88
#